data_AF-A0A9D2QUX5-F1
#
_entry.id   AF-A0A9D2QUX5-F1
#
_cell.length_a   1.000
_cell.length_b   1.000
_cell.length_c   1.000
_cell.angle_alpha   90.00
_cell.angle_beta   90.00
_cell.angle_gamma   90.00
#
_symmetry.space_group_name_H-M   'P 1'
#
loop_
_entity.id
_entity.type
_entity.pdbx_description
1 polymer ?
#
loop_
_entity_poly.entity_id
_entity_poly.type
_entity_poly.pdbx_seq_one_letter_code
_entity_poly.pdbx_strand_id
1 'polypeptide(L)'
;EYWDDRSLFYLSKMFSSQLQKGESYDKLQKCIQVGVLNFTYFKKDNFCHRRVRFYDEATGDLYSEKLELQILELPKIPKEYHHPDGIIAWMKFFRGGNKKEMEEMAKGNAYLESAYEDLMEMSQDEKKRLAYEARERALRDQLALQHQTEKIFQQIAEVQGELDKAKDTLAETKGQLSKTQGQLSKTQGQLSETQGQLSETRGQLSKTQGQLSETRGQLSETQEQLSETQKQLAEAHAQNDVAHDQGRKDAIIDLYQKGLLNLEQAASSYGMSTEDFQKLIF
;
A
#
# COMPACT_ATOMS: atom_id res chain seq x y z
N GLU A 1 6.16 27.80 -30.59
CA GLU A 1 7.25 27.21 -29.79
C GLU A 1 8.46 26.69 -30.61
N TYR A 2 8.33 26.31 -31.88
CA TYR A 2 9.46 25.74 -32.66
C TYR A 2 9.90 26.61 -33.85
N TRP A 3 10.12 27.92 -33.65
CA TRP A 3 10.49 28.80 -34.77
C TRP A 3 11.93 28.62 -35.23
N ASP A 4 12.87 28.61 -34.28
CA ASP A 4 14.30 28.50 -34.56
C ASP A 4 14.62 27.15 -35.23
N ASP A 5 14.13 26.05 -34.65
CA ASP A 5 14.32 24.70 -35.19
C ASP A 5 13.80 24.56 -36.62
N ARG A 6 12.61 25.12 -36.92
CA ARG A 6 12.05 25.09 -38.27
C ARG A 6 12.88 25.91 -39.24
N SER A 7 13.33 27.10 -38.84
CA SER A 7 14.13 27.99 -39.69
C SER A 7 15.45 27.33 -40.06
N LEU A 8 16.13 26.72 -39.07
CA LEU A 8 17.36 25.95 -39.27
C LEU A 8 17.13 24.69 -40.12
N PHE A 9 16.05 23.96 -39.86
CA PHE A 9 15.69 22.76 -40.61
C PHE A 9 15.47 23.06 -42.10
N TYR A 10 14.66 24.07 -42.42
CA TYR A 10 14.37 24.42 -43.82
C TYR A 10 15.60 24.97 -44.53
N LEU A 11 16.42 25.79 -43.87
CA LEU A 11 17.68 26.26 -44.44
C LEU A 11 18.63 25.09 -44.75
N SER A 12 18.79 24.17 -43.80
CA SER A 12 19.66 23.00 -43.94
C SER A 12 19.15 22.03 -45.01
N LYS A 13 17.83 21.82 -45.07
CA LYS A 13 17.17 21.00 -46.09
C LYS A 13 17.34 21.59 -47.48
N MET A 14 17.14 22.90 -47.63
CA MET A 14 17.34 23.60 -48.91
C MET A 14 18.80 23.46 -49.38
N PHE A 15 19.76 23.66 -48.48
CA PHE A 15 21.19 23.54 -48.81
C PHE A 15 21.59 22.12 -49.19
N SER A 16 21.18 21.11 -48.42
CA SER A 16 21.51 19.71 -48.72
C SER A 16 20.80 19.18 -49.97
N SER A 17 19.58 19.64 -50.24
CA SER A 17 18.79 19.20 -51.40
C SER A 17 19.35 19.65 -52.76
N GLN A 18 20.33 20.55 -52.77
CA GLN A 18 20.99 20.98 -54.01
C GLN A 18 21.82 19.89 -54.67
N LEU A 19 22.26 18.87 -53.92
CA LEU A 19 23.14 17.82 -54.42
C LEU A 19 22.45 16.47 -54.44
N GLN A 20 22.66 15.74 -55.53
CA GLN A 20 22.32 14.32 -55.66
C GLN A 20 23.54 13.44 -55.37
N LYS A 21 23.29 12.13 -55.17
CA LYS A 21 24.34 11.16 -54.85
C LYS A 21 25.41 11.13 -55.96
N GLY A 22 26.66 11.38 -55.59
CA GLY A 22 27.81 11.37 -56.51
C GLY A 22 28.15 12.73 -57.11
N GLU A 23 27.39 13.79 -56.82
CA GLU A 23 27.72 15.15 -57.24
C GLU A 23 28.76 15.81 -56.34
N SER A 24 29.56 16.70 -56.91
CA SER A 24 30.63 17.43 -56.21
C SER A 24 30.10 18.66 -55.44
N TYR A 25 30.78 19.00 -54.34
CA TYR A 25 30.40 20.10 -53.43
C TYR A 25 30.65 21.51 -53.97
N ASP A 26 31.41 21.65 -55.05
CA ASP A 26 31.60 22.92 -55.79
C ASP A 26 30.29 23.48 -56.35
N LYS A 27 29.32 22.60 -56.64
CA LYS A 27 27.97 22.98 -57.10
C LYS A 27 27.14 23.71 -56.03
N LEU A 28 27.47 23.59 -54.74
CA LEU A 28 26.68 24.19 -53.65
C LEU A 28 26.65 25.72 -53.76
N GLN A 29 25.46 26.25 -54.04
CA GLN A 29 25.14 27.66 -54.09
C GLN A 29 24.68 28.20 -52.74
N LYS A 30 24.74 29.53 -52.60
CA LYS A 30 24.24 30.24 -51.41
C LYS A 30 22.75 29.99 -51.20
N CYS A 31 22.38 29.69 -49.97
CA CYS A 31 21.02 29.49 -49.51
C CYS A 31 20.62 30.59 -48.53
N ILE A 32 19.51 31.28 -48.84
CA ILE A 32 18.93 32.31 -47.99
C ILE A 32 17.52 31.86 -47.60
N GLN A 33 17.30 31.58 -46.32
CA GLN A 33 15.95 31.36 -45.81
C GLN A 33 15.40 32.70 -45.34
N VAL A 34 14.21 33.07 -45.83
CA VAL A 34 13.52 34.30 -45.46
C VAL A 34 12.31 33.95 -44.58
N GLY A 35 12.35 34.37 -43.32
CA GLY A 35 11.27 34.19 -42.36
C GLY A 35 10.46 35.48 -42.19
N VAL A 36 9.22 35.49 -42.66
CA VAL A 36 8.29 36.63 -42.50
C VAL A 36 7.37 36.39 -41.30
N LEU A 37 7.39 37.29 -40.33
CA LEU A 37 6.70 37.15 -39.04
C LEU A 37 5.71 38.29 -38.83
N ASN A 38 4.42 37.95 -38.64
CA ASN A 38 3.39 38.92 -38.25
C ASN A 38 3.27 39.09 -36.72
N PHE A 39 4.30 38.72 -35.96
CA PHE A 39 4.36 38.88 -34.51
C PHE A 39 5.80 39.21 -34.08
N THR A 40 5.95 39.78 -32.89
CA THR A 40 7.26 40.09 -32.32
C THR A 40 7.88 38.83 -31.72
N TYR A 41 8.98 38.38 -32.32
CA TYR A 41 9.78 37.25 -31.85
C TYR A 41 10.94 37.71 -30.96
N PHE A 42 11.69 38.72 -31.41
CA PHE A 42 12.85 39.23 -30.66
C PHE A 42 12.46 40.39 -29.76
N LYS A 43 12.20 40.12 -28.48
CA LYS A 43 11.65 41.13 -27.56
C LYS A 43 12.63 42.19 -27.07
N LYS A 44 13.94 41.99 -27.27
CA LYS A 44 15.00 42.81 -26.66
C LYS A 44 15.36 44.06 -27.46
N ASP A 45 14.87 44.21 -28.69
CA ASP A 45 15.19 45.34 -29.55
C ASP A 45 14.08 45.59 -30.60
N ASN A 46 14.22 46.67 -31.36
CA ASN A 46 13.24 47.14 -32.34
C ASN A 46 13.64 46.92 -33.82
N PHE A 47 14.64 46.08 -34.11
CA PHE A 47 15.01 45.78 -35.49
C PHE A 47 13.90 45.00 -36.19
N CYS A 48 13.43 45.52 -37.32
CA CYS A 48 12.39 44.89 -38.14
C CYS A 48 12.96 43.89 -39.16
N HIS A 49 14.24 44.02 -39.53
CA HIS A 49 14.94 43.11 -40.43
C HIS A 49 16.24 42.67 -39.77
N ARG A 50 16.47 41.35 -39.72
CA ARG A 50 17.71 40.75 -39.22
C ARG A 50 18.32 39.85 -40.26
N ARG A 51 19.64 39.84 -40.28
CA ARG A 51 20.44 38.94 -41.10
C ARG A 51 21.35 38.12 -40.19
N VAL A 52 21.15 36.82 -40.14
CA VAL A 52 21.92 35.88 -39.31
C VAL A 52 22.85 35.07 -40.19
N ARG A 53 24.12 35.00 -39.81
CA ARG A 53 25.21 34.31 -40.52
C ARG A 53 26.11 33.59 -39.50
N PHE A 54 26.93 32.65 -39.98
CA PHE A 54 27.87 31.90 -39.15
C PHE A 54 29.23 32.58 -39.09
N TYR A 55 29.73 32.81 -37.88
CA TYR A 55 31.02 33.43 -37.62
C TYR A 55 31.85 32.54 -36.69
N ASP A 56 33.17 32.59 -36.86
CA ASP A 56 34.11 32.03 -35.90
C ASP A 56 34.05 32.84 -34.58
N GLU A 57 33.93 32.15 -33.45
CA GLU A 57 33.70 32.80 -32.16
C GLU A 57 34.93 33.54 -31.63
N ALA A 58 36.15 33.05 -31.92
CA ALA A 58 37.38 33.60 -31.38
C ALA A 58 37.86 34.83 -32.17
N THR A 59 37.73 34.79 -33.49
CA THR A 59 38.20 35.84 -34.41
C THR A 59 37.10 36.80 -34.82
N GLY A 60 35.83 36.36 -34.79
CA GLY A 60 34.70 37.09 -35.37
C GLY A 60 34.64 37.01 -36.89
N ASP A 61 35.52 36.23 -37.53
CA ASP A 61 35.58 36.11 -38.98
C ASP A 61 34.38 35.33 -39.51
N LEU A 62 33.89 35.73 -40.68
CA LEU A 62 32.78 35.05 -41.33
C LEU A 62 33.20 33.65 -41.78
N TYR A 63 32.54 32.61 -41.25
CA TYR A 63 32.87 31.23 -41.57
C TYR A 63 32.53 30.88 -43.03
N SER A 64 31.35 31.31 -43.49
CA SER A 64 30.91 31.09 -44.87
C SER A 64 29.79 32.03 -45.26
N GLU A 65 29.78 32.44 -46.53
CA GLU A 65 28.66 33.18 -47.13
C GLU A 65 27.53 32.29 -47.64
N LYS A 66 27.69 30.95 -47.60
CA LYS A 66 26.76 30.02 -48.24
C LYS A 66 25.41 29.86 -47.52
N LEU A 67 25.30 30.24 -46.24
CA LEU A 67 24.09 30.08 -45.44
C LEU A 67 23.72 31.40 -44.75
N GLU A 68 22.49 31.85 -44.96
CA GLU A 68 21.98 33.10 -44.39
C GLU A 68 20.51 32.93 -43.97
N LEU A 69 20.15 33.40 -42.77
CA LEU A 69 18.75 33.60 -42.38
C LEU A 69 18.43 35.09 -42.47
N GLN A 70 17.31 35.42 -43.10
CA GLN A 70 16.75 36.76 -43.10
C GLN A 70 15.41 36.73 -42.37
N ILE A 71 15.31 37.44 -41.25
CA ILE A 71 14.11 37.44 -40.41
C ILE A 71 13.47 38.83 -40.48
N LEU A 72 12.20 38.86 -40.91
CA LEU A 72 11.41 40.06 -41.16
C LEU A 72 10.25 40.12 -40.16
N GLU A 73 10.34 40.99 -39.15
CA GLU A 73 9.30 41.22 -38.14
C GLU A 73 8.37 42.38 -38.56
N LEU A 74 7.22 42.06 -39.15
CA LEU A 74 6.27 43.03 -39.72
C LEU A 74 5.71 44.05 -38.69
N PRO A 75 5.44 43.68 -37.42
CA PRO A 75 4.95 44.65 -36.42
C PRO A 75 5.94 45.78 -36.11
N LYS A 76 7.23 45.58 -36.42
CA LYS A 76 8.31 46.54 -36.11
C LYS A 76 8.65 47.47 -37.28
N ILE A 77 7.93 47.37 -38.40
CA ILE A 77 8.17 48.24 -39.56
C ILE A 77 7.98 49.71 -39.16
N PRO A 78 8.97 50.60 -39.39
CA PRO A 78 8.84 52.03 -39.11
C PRO A 78 7.69 52.66 -39.91
N LYS A 79 6.99 53.62 -39.29
CA LYS A 79 5.90 54.37 -39.94
C LYS A 79 6.41 55.23 -41.10
N GLU A 80 7.58 55.85 -40.93
CA GLU A 80 8.25 56.66 -41.95
C GLU A 80 9.41 55.86 -42.55
N TYR A 81 9.26 55.45 -43.82
CA TYR A 81 10.33 54.87 -44.63
C TYR A 81 10.07 55.28 -46.06
N HIS A 82 10.98 56.08 -46.61
CA HIS A 82 10.79 56.85 -47.85
C HIS A 82 11.57 56.29 -49.04
N HIS A 83 12.23 55.13 -48.90
CA HIS A 83 12.93 54.53 -50.03
C HIS A 83 11.96 53.63 -50.82
N PRO A 84 11.76 53.86 -52.13
CA PRO A 84 10.81 53.09 -52.95
C PRO A 84 11.26 51.64 -53.15
N ASP A 85 12.57 51.39 -53.05
CA ASP A 85 13.17 50.07 -53.26
C ASP A 85 13.79 49.48 -51.99
N GLY A 86 13.66 48.16 -51.83
CA GLY A 86 14.36 47.37 -50.81
C GLY A 86 13.46 46.46 -49.97
N ILE A 87 14.09 45.72 -49.05
CA ILE A 87 13.41 44.70 -48.21
C ILE A 87 12.26 45.29 -47.38
N ILE A 88 12.33 46.57 -46.99
CA ILE A 88 11.26 47.23 -46.23
C ILE A 88 10.02 47.47 -47.09
N ALA A 89 10.17 47.75 -48.40
CA ALA A 89 9.03 47.86 -49.31
C ALA A 89 8.31 46.50 -49.44
N TRP A 90 9.08 45.42 -49.59
CA TRP A 90 8.55 44.05 -49.54
C TRP A 90 7.88 43.71 -48.22
N MET A 91 8.47 44.10 -47.08
CA MET A 91 7.84 43.89 -45.77
C MET A 91 6.52 44.65 -45.64
N LYS A 92 6.43 45.89 -46.14
CA LYS A 92 5.17 46.64 -46.17
C LYS A 92 4.14 45.97 -47.08
N PHE A 93 4.56 45.45 -48.23
CA PHE A 93 3.72 44.66 -49.12
C PHE A 93 3.19 43.39 -48.45
N PHE A 94 4.04 42.61 -47.77
CA PHE A 94 3.63 41.39 -47.04
C PHE A 94 2.74 41.66 -45.82
N ARG A 95 2.92 42.80 -45.15
CA ARG A 95 2.01 43.25 -44.09
C ARG A 95 0.60 43.49 -44.63
N GLY A 96 0.50 43.78 -45.92
CA GLY A 96 -0.75 44.07 -46.60
C GLY A 96 -1.29 45.46 -46.24
N GLY A 97 -2.47 45.73 -46.75
CA GLY A 97 -3.18 46.99 -46.60
C GLY A 97 -4.48 46.95 -47.39
N ASN A 98 -5.13 48.09 -47.57
CA ASN A 98 -6.24 48.13 -48.51
C ASN A 98 -5.73 48.07 -49.97
N LYS A 99 -6.61 47.71 -50.90
CA LYS A 99 -6.26 47.53 -52.32
C LYS A 99 -5.53 48.74 -52.92
N LYS A 100 -5.96 49.97 -52.58
CA LYS A 100 -5.37 51.21 -53.09
C LYS A 100 -3.95 51.41 -52.57
N GLU A 101 -3.72 51.19 -51.28
CA GLU A 101 -2.39 51.28 -50.66
C GLU A 101 -1.41 50.26 -51.25
N MET A 102 -1.86 49.02 -51.51
CA MET A 102 -1.02 48.00 -52.13
C MET A 102 -0.71 48.32 -53.60
N GLU A 103 -1.69 48.82 -54.36
CA GLU A 103 -1.50 49.25 -55.75
C GLU A 103 -0.54 50.45 -55.85
N GLU A 104 -0.68 51.44 -54.97
CA GLU A 104 0.20 52.61 -54.90
C GLU A 104 1.63 52.24 -54.49
N MET A 105 1.78 51.25 -53.61
CA MET A 105 3.09 50.75 -53.18
C MET A 105 3.77 49.90 -54.24
N ALA A 106 3.00 49.18 -55.07
CA ALA A 106 3.52 48.44 -56.19
C ALA A 106 4.04 49.38 -57.28
N LYS A 107 3.31 50.47 -57.57
CA LYS A 107 3.67 51.46 -58.59
C LYS A 107 5.10 51.98 -58.43
N GLY A 108 5.91 51.77 -59.46
CA GLY A 108 7.30 52.23 -59.51
C GLY A 108 8.34 51.19 -59.12
N ASN A 109 7.94 49.97 -58.73
CA ASN A 109 8.84 48.83 -58.57
C ASN A 109 8.30 47.63 -59.38
N ALA A 110 8.98 47.31 -60.49
CA ALA A 110 8.54 46.27 -61.42
C ALA A 110 8.31 44.89 -60.78
N TYR A 111 9.05 44.54 -59.72
CA TYR A 111 8.87 43.27 -59.02
C TYR A 111 7.64 43.29 -58.09
N LEU A 112 7.38 44.41 -57.42
CA LEU A 112 6.17 44.57 -56.61
C LEU A 112 4.92 44.70 -57.48
N GLU A 113 5.02 45.31 -58.66
CA GLU A 113 3.94 45.33 -59.67
C GLU A 113 3.57 43.91 -60.09
N SER A 114 4.54 43.11 -60.53
CA SER A 114 4.31 41.70 -60.89
C SER A 114 3.74 40.89 -59.72
N ALA A 115 4.27 41.06 -58.50
CA ALA A 115 3.74 40.36 -57.32
C ALA A 115 2.32 40.80 -56.96
N TYR A 116 1.97 42.07 -57.18
CA TYR A 116 0.61 42.58 -56.98
C TYR A 116 -0.35 42.03 -58.04
N GLU A 117 0.08 41.96 -59.30
CA GLU A 117 -0.69 41.35 -60.40
C GLU A 117 -0.98 39.87 -60.12
N ASP A 118 0.04 39.08 -59.76
CA ASP A 118 -0.11 37.67 -59.39
C ASP A 118 -1.07 37.51 -58.21
N LEU A 119 -0.96 38.37 -57.19
CA LEU A 119 -1.87 38.36 -56.04
C LEU A 119 -3.31 38.69 -56.45
N MET A 120 -3.49 39.64 -57.37
CA MET A 120 -4.80 40.00 -57.90
C MET A 120 -5.39 38.89 -58.77
N GLU A 121 -4.57 38.18 -59.57
CA GLU A 121 -4.99 37.01 -60.35
C GLU A 121 -5.41 35.85 -59.43
N MET A 122 -4.57 35.51 -58.45
CA MET A 122 -4.84 34.44 -57.47
C MET A 122 -6.07 34.75 -56.60
N SER A 123 -6.29 36.03 -56.26
CA SER A 123 -7.44 36.47 -55.47
C SER A 123 -8.74 36.57 -56.27
N GLN A 124 -8.67 36.65 -57.61
CA GLN A 124 -9.86 36.73 -58.48
C GLN A 124 -10.44 35.35 -58.82
N ASP A 125 -9.66 34.28 -58.67
CA ASP A 125 -10.15 32.91 -58.82
C ASP A 125 -10.79 32.43 -57.50
N GLU A 126 -12.03 32.86 -57.27
CA GLU A 126 -12.85 32.52 -56.09
C GLU A 126 -12.88 31.00 -55.84
N LYS A 127 -12.83 30.20 -56.90
CA LYS A 127 -12.81 28.73 -56.84
C LYS A 127 -11.49 28.20 -56.27
N LYS A 128 -10.33 28.78 -56.63
CA LYS A 128 -9.02 28.42 -56.04
C LYS A 128 -8.93 28.86 -54.58
N ARG A 129 -9.42 30.05 -54.24
CA ARG A 129 -9.46 30.52 -52.84
C ARG A 129 -10.31 29.60 -51.96
N LEU A 130 -11.53 29.27 -52.40
CA LEU A 130 -12.41 28.35 -51.69
C LEU A 130 -11.79 26.95 -51.55
N ALA A 131 -11.13 26.43 -52.60
CA ALA A 131 -10.42 25.15 -52.53
C ALA A 131 -9.25 25.15 -51.53
N TYR A 132 -8.49 26.26 -51.47
CA TYR A 132 -7.41 26.42 -50.51
C TYR A 132 -7.92 26.49 -49.06
N GLU A 133 -8.94 27.32 -48.80
CA GLU A 133 -9.56 27.45 -47.47
C GLU A 133 -10.21 26.13 -47.01
N ALA A 134 -10.87 25.40 -47.92
CA ALA A 134 -11.42 24.09 -47.65
C ALA A 134 -10.32 23.06 -47.30
N ARG A 135 -9.18 23.09 -48.01
CA ARG A 135 -8.03 22.23 -47.70
C ARG A 135 -7.40 22.56 -46.34
N GLU A 136 -7.21 23.85 -46.04
CA GLU A 136 -6.70 24.27 -44.73
C GLU A 136 -7.64 23.87 -43.60
N ARG A 137 -8.96 24.02 -43.79
CA ARG A 137 -9.96 23.57 -42.82
C ARG A 137 -9.86 22.06 -42.61
N ALA A 138 -9.83 21.27 -43.69
CA ALA A 138 -9.70 19.82 -43.61
C ALA A 138 -8.42 19.39 -42.87
N LEU A 139 -7.30 20.08 -43.11
CA LEU A 139 -6.05 19.80 -42.40
C LEU A 139 -6.14 20.14 -40.91
N ARG A 140 -6.73 21.29 -40.55
CA ARG A 140 -6.97 21.68 -39.15
C ARG A 140 -7.87 20.68 -38.43
N ASP A 141 -8.95 20.25 -39.09
CA ASP A 141 -9.90 19.28 -38.53
C ASP A 141 -9.22 17.91 -38.35
N GLN A 142 -8.40 17.47 -39.32
CA GLN A 142 -7.64 16.22 -39.20
C GLN A 142 -6.61 16.28 -38.05
N LEU A 143 -5.88 17.38 -37.91
CA LEU A 143 -4.93 17.56 -36.81
C LEU A 143 -5.63 17.61 -35.45
N ALA A 144 -6.78 18.29 -35.36
CA ALA A 144 -7.59 18.33 -34.16
C ALA A 144 -8.09 16.92 -33.77
N LEU A 145 -8.53 16.12 -34.74
CA LEU A 145 -8.96 14.74 -34.53
C LEU A 145 -7.80 13.84 -34.10
N GLN A 146 -6.61 13.97 -34.70
CA GLN A 146 -5.42 13.22 -34.31
C GLN A 146 -5.03 13.54 -32.86
N HIS A 147 -4.97 14.81 -32.50
CA HIS A 147 -4.66 15.24 -31.14
C HIS A 147 -5.71 14.74 -30.12
N GLN A 148 -7.00 14.77 -30.47
CA GLN A 148 -8.04 14.16 -29.64
C GLN A 148 -7.85 12.65 -29.49
N THR A 149 -7.49 11.96 -30.58
CA THR A 149 -7.27 10.51 -30.58
C THR A 149 -6.07 10.14 -29.70
N GLU A 150 -4.97 10.87 -29.79
CA GLU A 150 -3.79 10.69 -28.92
C GLU A 150 -4.14 10.88 -27.45
N LYS A 151 -4.93 11.91 -27.13
CA LYS A 151 -5.40 12.16 -25.76
C LYS A 151 -6.29 11.01 -25.25
N ILE A 152 -7.20 10.52 -26.07
CA ILE A 152 -8.06 9.36 -25.72
C ILE A 152 -7.19 8.12 -25.50
N PHE A 153 -6.20 7.88 -26.36
CA PHE A 153 -5.29 6.74 -26.23
C PHE A 153 -4.49 6.78 -24.92
N GLN A 154 -3.97 7.96 -24.55
CA GLN A 154 -3.31 8.16 -23.26
C GLN A 154 -4.24 7.89 -22.07
N GLN A 155 -5.48 8.38 -22.13
CA GLN A 155 -6.48 8.12 -21.08
C GLN A 155 -6.83 6.64 -20.95
N ILE A 156 -6.96 5.92 -22.08
CA ILE A 156 -7.20 4.47 -22.07
C ILE A 156 -6.02 3.73 -21.43
N ALA A 157 -4.79 4.10 -21.77
CA ALA A 157 -3.60 3.49 -21.19
C ALA A 157 -3.50 3.72 -19.68
N GLU A 158 -3.84 4.92 -19.20
CA GLU A 158 -3.89 5.25 -17.77
C GLU A 158 -4.94 4.40 -17.04
N VAL A 159 -6.16 4.35 -17.56
CA VAL A 159 -7.26 3.54 -16.99
C VAL A 159 -6.92 2.05 -16.99
N GLN A 160 -6.26 1.53 -18.02
CA GLN A 160 -5.79 0.14 -18.05
C GLN A 160 -4.75 -0.13 -16.95
N GLY A 161 -3.81 0.79 -16.74
CA GLY A 161 -2.81 0.69 -15.68
C GLY A 161 -3.44 0.71 -14.27
N GLU A 162 -4.48 1.52 -14.05
CA GLU A 162 -5.23 1.51 -12.79
C GLU A 162 -6.02 0.20 -12.59
N LEU A 163 -6.62 -0.32 -13.66
CA LEU A 163 -7.36 -1.58 -13.61
C LEU A 163 -6.47 -2.76 -13.23
N ASP A 164 -5.24 -2.83 -13.76
CA ASP A 164 -4.32 -3.91 -13.43
C ASP A 164 -3.82 -3.83 -11.98
N LYS A 165 -3.53 -2.62 -11.46
CA LYS A 165 -3.25 -2.42 -10.03
C LYS A 165 -4.43 -2.86 -9.15
N ALA A 166 -5.66 -2.56 -9.56
CA ALA A 166 -6.87 -2.98 -8.84
C ALA A 166 -7.03 -4.51 -8.84
N LYS A 167 -6.66 -5.21 -9.93
CA LYS A 167 -6.68 -6.68 -9.97
C LYS A 167 -5.63 -7.29 -9.04
N ASP A 168 -4.42 -6.75 -9.03
CA ASP A 168 -3.33 -7.25 -8.19
C ASP A 168 -3.67 -7.13 -6.70
N THR A 169 -4.17 -5.95 -6.30
CA THR A 169 -4.63 -5.71 -4.92
C THR A 169 -5.82 -6.61 -4.53
N LEU A 170 -6.75 -6.88 -5.45
CA LEU A 170 -7.83 -7.82 -5.22
C LEU A 170 -7.30 -9.25 -5.02
N ALA A 171 -6.33 -9.69 -5.83
CA ALA A 171 -5.71 -10.99 -5.70
C ALA A 171 -4.97 -11.15 -4.36
N GLU A 172 -4.24 -10.13 -3.93
CA GLU A 172 -3.57 -10.10 -2.64
C GLU A 172 -4.57 -10.18 -1.49
N THR A 173 -5.62 -9.36 -1.53
CA THR A 173 -6.68 -9.34 -0.51
C THR A 173 -7.37 -10.70 -0.40
N LYS A 174 -7.66 -11.35 -1.53
CA LYS A 174 -8.23 -12.70 -1.57
C LYS A 174 -7.29 -13.73 -0.94
N GLY A 175 -5.98 -13.62 -1.20
CA GLY A 175 -4.97 -14.46 -0.58
C GLY A 175 -4.88 -14.28 0.94
N GLN A 176 -4.92 -13.03 1.42
CA GLN A 176 -4.94 -12.72 2.85
C GLN A 176 -6.20 -13.27 3.52
N LEU A 177 -7.38 -13.09 2.91
CA LEU A 177 -8.64 -13.63 3.43
C LEU A 177 -8.59 -15.15 3.59
N SER A 178 -8.04 -15.86 2.60
CA SER A 178 -7.87 -17.32 2.67
C SER A 178 -6.96 -17.74 3.83
N LYS A 179 -5.85 -17.02 4.06
CA LYS A 179 -4.96 -17.28 5.20
C LYS A 179 -5.68 -17.07 6.53
N THR A 180 -6.41 -15.96 6.68
CA THR A 180 -7.18 -15.65 7.89
C THR A 180 -8.23 -16.71 8.15
N GLN A 181 -8.94 -17.18 7.12
CA GLN A 181 -9.94 -18.22 7.26
C GLN A 181 -9.32 -19.56 7.69
N GLY A 182 -8.15 -19.92 7.15
CA GLY A 182 -7.41 -21.10 7.58
C GLY A 182 -6.92 -21.01 9.04
N GLN A 183 -6.47 -19.83 9.48
CA GLN A 183 -6.10 -19.59 10.88
C GLN A 183 -7.31 -19.72 11.81
N LEU A 184 -8.45 -19.14 11.43
CA LEU A 184 -9.69 -19.23 12.21
C LEU A 184 -10.12 -20.69 12.40
N SER A 185 -10.07 -21.51 11.35
CA SER A 185 -10.37 -22.94 11.44
C SER A 185 -9.43 -23.68 12.41
N LYS A 186 -8.13 -23.36 12.41
CA LYS A 186 -7.17 -23.94 13.36
C LYS A 186 -7.50 -23.55 14.80
N THR A 187 -7.76 -22.28 15.05
CA THR A 187 -8.14 -21.78 16.38
C THR A 187 -9.42 -22.44 16.88
N GLN A 188 -10.42 -22.62 16.00
CA GLN A 188 -11.66 -23.29 16.34
C GLN A 188 -11.45 -24.77 16.69
N GLY A 189 -10.55 -25.47 15.98
CA GLY A 189 -10.15 -26.84 16.32
C GLY A 189 -9.48 -26.94 17.69
N GLN A 190 -8.51 -26.06 17.97
CA GLN A 190 -7.81 -26.01 19.26
C GLN A 190 -8.76 -25.71 20.42
N LEU A 191 -9.74 -24.84 20.21
CA LEU A 191 -10.77 -24.54 21.22
C LEU A 191 -11.60 -25.78 21.55
N SER A 192 -12.03 -26.54 20.55
CA SER A 192 -12.77 -27.80 20.74
C SER A 192 -11.95 -28.84 21.50
N GLU A 193 -10.66 -29.00 21.18
CA GLU A 193 -9.75 -29.90 21.91
C GLU A 193 -9.63 -29.49 23.38
N THR A 194 -9.45 -28.18 23.64
CA THR A 194 -9.34 -27.64 25.00
C THR A 194 -10.63 -27.87 25.79
N GLN A 195 -11.81 -27.67 25.17
CA GLN A 195 -13.09 -27.97 25.80
C GLN A 195 -13.25 -29.47 26.13
N GLY A 196 -12.78 -30.35 25.25
CA GLY A 196 -12.76 -31.79 25.49
C GLY A 196 -11.91 -32.16 26.70
N GLN A 197 -10.66 -31.68 26.76
CA GLN A 197 -9.74 -31.91 27.87
C GLN A 197 -10.29 -31.37 29.20
N LEU A 198 -10.93 -30.20 29.19
CA LEU A 198 -11.55 -29.62 30.37
C LEU A 198 -12.69 -30.51 30.91
N SER A 199 -13.52 -31.05 30.00
CA SER A 199 -14.60 -31.98 30.34
C SER A 199 -14.05 -33.26 30.99
N GLU A 200 -12.99 -33.82 30.42
CA GLU A 200 -12.34 -35.02 30.96
C GLU A 200 -11.74 -34.77 32.34
N THR A 201 -11.04 -33.65 32.51
CA THR A 201 -10.48 -33.23 33.82
C THR A 201 -11.59 -33.07 34.86
N ARG A 202 -12.72 -32.47 34.49
CA ARG A 202 -13.88 -32.31 35.39
C ARG A 202 -14.48 -33.67 35.78
N GLY A 203 -14.52 -34.61 34.84
CA GLY A 203 -14.95 -35.99 35.11
C GLY A 203 -14.02 -36.72 36.07
N GLN A 204 -12.71 -36.59 35.90
CA GLN A 204 -11.72 -37.17 36.82
C GLN A 204 -11.82 -36.57 38.22
N LEU A 205 -11.94 -35.24 38.34
CA LEU A 205 -12.11 -34.56 39.62
C LEU A 205 -13.34 -35.07 40.39
N SER A 206 -14.46 -35.27 39.68
CA SER A 206 -15.68 -35.84 40.26
C SER A 206 -15.46 -37.24 40.82
N LYS A 207 -14.75 -38.12 40.08
CA LYS A 207 -14.39 -39.46 40.56
C LYS A 207 -13.53 -39.40 41.82
N THR A 208 -12.51 -38.54 41.83
CA THR A 208 -11.63 -38.35 42.99
C THR A 208 -12.40 -37.85 44.21
N GLN A 209 -13.33 -36.90 44.05
CA GLN A 209 -14.21 -36.45 45.12
C GLN A 209 -15.06 -37.60 45.69
N GLY A 210 -15.62 -38.44 44.82
CA GLY A 210 -16.38 -39.63 45.24
C GLY A 210 -15.53 -40.59 46.07
N GLN A 211 -14.35 -40.96 45.58
CA GLN A 211 -13.40 -41.83 46.30
C GLN A 211 -12.97 -41.24 47.66
N LEU A 212 -12.74 -39.92 47.72
CA LEU A 212 -12.39 -39.24 48.97
C LEU A 212 -13.54 -39.33 49.99
N SER A 213 -14.79 -39.16 49.54
CA SER A 213 -15.97 -39.30 50.39
C SER A 213 -16.11 -40.72 50.94
N GLU A 214 -15.90 -41.72 50.10
CA GLU A 214 -15.95 -43.14 50.48
C GLU A 214 -14.87 -43.49 51.49
N THR A 215 -13.63 -43.05 51.24
CA THR A 215 -12.50 -43.20 52.17
C THR A 215 -12.79 -42.54 53.53
N ARG A 216 -13.40 -41.36 53.52
CA ARG A 216 -13.78 -40.65 54.75
C ARG A 216 -14.86 -41.41 55.53
N GLY A 217 -15.81 -42.04 54.83
CA GLY A 217 -16.81 -42.92 55.45
C GLY A 217 -16.18 -44.14 56.12
N GLN A 218 -15.32 -44.86 55.39
CA GLN A 218 -14.58 -46.01 55.92
C GLN A 218 -13.72 -45.64 57.15
N LEU A 219 -13.04 -44.50 57.11
CA LEU A 219 -12.26 -44.00 58.25
C LEU A 219 -13.15 -43.76 59.48
N SER A 220 -14.34 -43.20 59.29
CA SER A 220 -15.32 -43.00 60.37
C SER A 220 -15.76 -44.32 60.99
N GLU A 221 -16.11 -45.31 60.17
CA GLU A 221 -16.50 -46.66 60.64
C GLU A 221 -15.34 -47.32 61.41
N THR A 222 -14.12 -47.21 60.90
CA THR A 222 -12.92 -47.78 61.55
C THR A 222 -12.69 -47.13 62.91
N GLN A 223 -12.88 -45.82 63.01
CA GLN A 223 -12.76 -45.07 64.26
C GLN A 223 -13.81 -45.50 65.29
N GLU A 224 -15.04 -45.74 64.84
CA GLU A 224 -16.15 -46.18 65.68
C GLU A 224 -15.90 -47.61 66.20
N GLN A 225 -15.48 -48.52 65.32
CA GLN A 225 -15.07 -49.88 65.70
C GLN A 225 -13.90 -49.88 66.69
N LEU A 226 -12.89 -49.00 66.50
CA LEU A 226 -11.78 -48.87 67.44
C LEU A 226 -12.26 -48.42 68.83
N SER A 227 -13.19 -47.45 68.89
CA SER A 227 -13.77 -46.99 70.14
C SER A 227 -14.55 -48.11 70.86
N GLU A 228 -15.33 -48.90 70.12
CA GLU A 228 -16.06 -50.05 70.66
C GLU A 228 -15.09 -51.11 71.21
N THR A 229 -14.03 -51.41 70.45
CA THR A 229 -13.00 -52.38 70.86
C THR A 229 -12.26 -51.91 72.12
N GLN A 230 -11.94 -50.62 72.22
CA GLN A 230 -11.33 -50.03 73.42
C GLN A 230 -12.25 -50.13 74.64
N LYS A 231 -13.56 -49.89 74.46
CA LYS A 231 -14.56 -50.04 75.52
C LYS A 231 -14.66 -51.49 75.99
N GLN A 232 -14.78 -52.44 75.06
CA GLN A 232 -14.81 -53.87 75.37
C GLN A 232 -13.52 -54.32 76.07
N LEU A 233 -12.37 -53.82 75.66
CA LEU A 233 -11.09 -54.11 76.32
C LEU A 233 -11.07 -53.59 77.76
N ALA A 234 -11.59 -52.39 78.02
CA ALA A 234 -11.71 -51.85 79.37
C ALA A 234 -12.67 -52.67 80.25
N GLU A 235 -13.81 -53.09 79.69
CA GLU A 235 -14.76 -53.98 80.36
C GLU A 235 -14.14 -55.35 80.68
N ALA A 236 -13.42 -55.95 79.74
CA ALA A 236 -12.72 -57.22 79.93
C ALA A 236 -11.63 -57.12 81.01
N HIS A 237 -10.87 -56.01 81.05
CA HIS A 237 -9.92 -55.74 82.12
C HIS A 237 -10.62 -55.65 83.48
N ALA A 238 -11.71 -54.87 83.58
CA ALA A 238 -12.47 -54.75 84.82
C ALA A 238 -13.07 -56.10 85.29
N GLN A 239 -13.58 -56.91 84.36
CA GLN A 239 -14.08 -58.26 84.68
C GLN A 239 -12.96 -59.19 85.14
N ASN A 240 -11.78 -59.11 84.53
CA ASN A 240 -10.62 -59.89 84.96
C ASN A 240 -10.15 -59.47 86.36
N ASP A 241 -10.12 -58.17 86.66
CA ASP A 241 -9.81 -57.66 88.00
C ASP A 241 -10.81 -58.16 89.05
N VAL A 242 -12.12 -58.13 88.74
CA VAL A 242 -13.17 -58.68 89.60
C VAL A 242 -13.03 -60.19 89.78
N ALA A 243 -12.79 -60.95 88.71
CA ALA A 243 -12.60 -62.39 88.77
C ALA A 243 -11.35 -62.78 89.57
N HIS A 244 -10.26 -62.02 89.41
CA HIS A 244 -9.04 -62.19 90.19
C HIS A 244 -9.26 -61.87 91.68
N ASP A 245 -9.99 -60.80 92.03
CA ASP A 245 -10.35 -60.48 93.43
C ASP A 245 -11.28 -61.54 94.03
N GLN A 246 -12.26 -62.03 93.26
CA GLN A 246 -13.14 -63.12 93.68
C GLN A 246 -12.37 -64.42 93.90
N GLY A 247 -11.47 -64.80 92.97
CA GLY A 247 -10.61 -65.96 93.14
C GLY A 247 -9.70 -65.86 94.39
N ARG A 248 -9.20 -64.65 94.71
CA ARG A 248 -8.47 -64.39 95.96
C ARG A 248 -9.36 -64.64 97.19
N LYS A 249 -10.60 -64.13 97.17
CA LYS A 249 -11.58 -64.29 98.24
C LYS A 249 -11.98 -65.75 98.46
N ASP A 250 -12.25 -66.50 97.39
CA ASP A 250 -12.58 -67.92 97.46
C ASP A 250 -11.42 -68.74 98.03
N ALA A 251 -10.17 -68.42 97.66
CA ALA A 251 -8.98 -69.04 98.23
C ALA A 251 -8.83 -68.78 99.74
N ILE A 252 -9.18 -67.57 100.22
CA ILE A 252 -9.17 -67.26 101.65
C ILE A 252 -10.22 -68.09 102.41
N ILE A 253 -11.42 -68.24 101.84
CA ILE A 253 -12.49 -69.08 102.42
C ILE A 253 -12.04 -70.54 102.51
N ASP A 254 -11.45 -71.09 101.44
CA ASP A 254 -10.92 -72.46 101.42
C ASP A 254 -9.80 -72.66 102.46
N LEU A 255 -8.86 -71.71 102.59
CA LEU A 255 -7.80 -71.74 103.59
C LEU A 255 -8.35 -71.68 105.04
N TYR A 256 -9.40 -70.89 105.27
CA TYR A 256 -10.09 -70.84 106.56
C TYR A 256 -10.83 -72.17 106.86
N GLN A 257 -11.58 -72.72 105.91
CA GLN A 257 -12.28 -74.01 106.07
C GLN A 257 -11.33 -75.18 106.31
N LYS A 258 -10.12 -75.14 105.72
CA LYS A 258 -9.04 -76.11 105.97
C LYS A 258 -8.29 -75.89 107.29
N GLY A 259 -8.64 -74.86 108.06
CA GLY A 259 -8.04 -74.55 109.37
C GLY A 259 -6.65 -73.90 109.32
N LEU A 260 -6.23 -73.41 108.15
CA LEU A 260 -4.91 -72.78 107.96
C LEU A 260 -4.91 -71.28 108.32
N LEU A 261 -6.08 -70.64 108.39
CA LEU A 261 -6.28 -69.28 108.87
C LEU A 261 -7.27 -69.27 110.04
N ASN A 262 -7.03 -68.44 111.05
CA ASN A 262 -8.00 -68.19 112.13
C ASN A 262 -9.02 -67.09 111.74
N LEU A 263 -10.08 -66.90 112.54
CA LEU A 263 -11.18 -65.98 112.22
C LEU A 263 -10.71 -64.53 112.01
N GLU A 264 -9.78 -64.03 112.84
CA GLU A 264 -9.22 -62.68 112.71
C GLU A 264 -8.36 -62.54 111.45
N GLN A 265 -7.51 -63.53 111.17
CA GLN A 265 -6.62 -63.54 110.00
C GLN A 265 -7.41 -63.65 108.68
N ALA A 266 -8.46 -64.47 108.65
CA ALA A 266 -9.33 -64.62 107.49
C ALA A 266 -10.15 -63.34 107.24
N ALA A 267 -10.80 -62.79 108.27
CA ALA A 267 -11.58 -61.55 108.15
C ALA A 267 -10.71 -60.36 107.71
N SER A 268 -9.50 -60.22 108.29
CA SER A 268 -8.54 -59.20 107.90
C SER A 268 -8.05 -59.36 106.45
N SER A 269 -7.72 -60.58 106.02
CA SER A 269 -7.28 -60.85 104.64
C SER A 269 -8.39 -60.69 103.61
N TYR A 270 -9.65 -60.91 104.01
CA TYR A 270 -10.84 -60.70 103.19
C TYR A 270 -11.25 -59.20 103.14
N GLY A 271 -10.74 -58.38 104.07
CA GLY A 271 -10.96 -56.94 104.11
C GLY A 271 -12.29 -56.50 104.75
N MET A 272 -12.83 -57.29 105.68
CA MET A 272 -14.11 -57.02 106.36
C MET A 272 -14.03 -57.28 107.87
N SER A 273 -15.09 -56.93 108.60
CA SER A 273 -15.17 -57.20 110.04
C SER A 273 -15.31 -58.70 110.33
N THR A 274 -14.88 -59.14 111.52
CA THR A 274 -15.00 -60.55 111.93
C THR A 274 -16.46 -61.00 112.00
N GLU A 275 -17.38 -60.14 112.44
CA GLU A 275 -18.82 -60.43 112.49
C GLU A 275 -19.43 -60.61 111.10
N ASP A 276 -19.04 -59.79 110.13
CA ASP A 276 -19.57 -59.87 108.77
C ASP A 276 -18.98 -61.05 107.98
N PHE A 277 -17.71 -61.38 108.21
CA PHE A 277 -17.10 -62.59 107.65
C PHE A 277 -17.79 -63.85 108.15
N GLN A 278 -18.19 -63.87 109.43
CA GLN A 278 -18.91 -64.99 110.02
C GLN A 278 -20.30 -65.17 109.39
N LYS A 279 -21.04 -64.08 109.12
CA LYS A 279 -22.33 -64.14 108.41
C LYS A 279 -22.22 -64.59 106.95
N LEU A 280 -21.06 -64.43 106.32
CA LEU A 280 -20.83 -64.81 104.92
C LEU A 280 -20.66 -66.33 104.73
N ILE A 281 -20.20 -67.03 105.77
CA ILE A 281 -19.85 -68.46 105.75
C ILE A 281 -20.89 -69.39 106.40
N PHE A 282 -22.03 -68.83 106.86
CA PHE A 282 -23.17 -69.54 107.46
C PHE A 282 -24.47 -69.20 106.73
#